data_AF-A0A9D7JSM1-F1
#
_entry.id   AF-A0A9D7JSM1-F1
#
_cell.length_a   1.000
_cell.length_b   1.000
_cell.length_c   1.000
_cell.angle_alpha   90.00
_cell.angle_beta   90.00
_cell.angle_gamma   90.00
#
_symmetry.space_group_name_H-M   'P 1'
#
loop_
_entity.id
_entity.type
_entity.pdbx_description
1 polymer ?
#
loop_
_entity_poly.entity_id
_entity_poly.type
_entity_poly.pdbx_seq_one_letter_code
_entity_poly.pdbx_strand_id
1 'polypeptide(L)'
;MKYISIFLLLIGICSCQPKTHIFIVRHAEKIDNSRDPELSESGKMRSANLAIILKKEHITEVYSTNYKRTLQTAQPICDLIGGAPIIYTPDSLNYLAAKLISKMKPILVVGHSNSTLSLLDAMGIQHRMKVISDDDYSNLFKVTISKKGKKKRLEELKF
;
A
#
# COMPACT_ATOMS: atom_id res chain seq x y z
N MET A 1 48.80 42.62 -17.13
CA MET A 1 48.26 41.59 -16.21
C MET A 1 46.74 41.70 -16.22
N LYS A 2 46.02 40.72 -16.78
CA LYS A 2 44.54 40.70 -16.84
C LYS A 2 44.02 39.67 -15.85
N TYR A 3 43.25 40.13 -14.85
CA TYR A 3 42.57 39.26 -13.89
C TYR A 3 41.30 38.70 -14.53
N ILE A 4 41.23 37.39 -14.70
CA ILE A 4 40.02 36.68 -15.12
C ILE A 4 39.20 36.42 -13.84
N SER A 5 38.07 37.13 -13.70
CA SER A 5 37.12 36.89 -12.63
C SER A 5 36.24 35.70 -13.02
N ILE A 6 36.43 34.56 -12.33
CA ILE A 6 35.59 33.37 -12.48
C ILE A 6 34.37 33.56 -11.57
N PHE A 7 33.22 33.83 -12.19
CA PHE A 7 31.93 33.84 -11.53
C PHE A 7 31.46 32.39 -11.34
N LEU A 8 31.62 31.85 -10.12
CA LEU A 8 31.20 30.50 -9.77
C LEU A 8 29.67 30.47 -9.63
N LEU A 9 28.99 30.04 -10.69
CA LEU A 9 27.54 29.85 -10.69
C LEU A 9 27.18 28.65 -9.78
N LEU A 10 26.74 28.93 -8.56
CA LEU A 10 26.18 27.94 -7.63
C LEU A 10 24.84 27.43 -8.17
N ILE A 11 24.90 26.41 -9.02
CA ILE A 11 23.73 25.64 -9.45
C ILE A 11 23.22 24.87 -8.22
N GLY A 12 22.17 25.39 -7.58
CA GLY A 12 21.48 24.71 -6.49
C GLY A 12 20.84 23.44 -7.01
N ILE A 13 21.49 22.29 -6.79
CA ILE A 13 20.93 20.97 -7.11
C ILE A 13 19.77 20.72 -6.15
N CYS A 14 18.55 21.04 -6.57
CA CYS A 14 17.33 20.61 -5.90
C CYS A 14 17.26 19.08 -5.97
N SER A 15 17.77 18.40 -4.94
CA SER A 15 17.74 16.94 -4.86
C SER A 15 16.31 16.48 -4.60
N CYS A 16 15.56 16.25 -5.69
CA CYS A 16 14.28 15.55 -5.62
C CYS A 16 14.54 14.10 -5.20
N GLN A 17 14.39 13.81 -3.91
CA GLN A 17 14.62 12.47 -3.39
C GLN A 17 13.53 11.53 -3.93
N PRO A 18 13.89 10.34 -4.44
CA PRO A 18 12.91 9.39 -4.93
C PRO A 18 11.95 8.98 -3.80
N LYS A 19 10.67 8.96 -4.11
CA LYS A 19 9.58 8.56 -3.22
C LYS A 19 8.72 7.48 -3.89
N THR A 20 8.13 6.62 -3.08
CA THR A 20 7.18 5.60 -3.54
C THR A 20 6.02 5.48 -2.55
N HIS A 21 5.01 4.69 -2.92
CA HIS A 21 3.78 4.53 -2.13
C HIS A 21 3.45 3.05 -1.91
N ILE A 22 3.16 2.70 -0.66
CA ILE A 22 2.57 1.41 -0.32
C ILE A 22 1.14 1.67 0.11
N PHE A 23 0.19 1.02 -0.56
CA PHE A 23 -1.23 1.07 -0.25
C PHE A 23 -1.58 -0.17 0.54
N ILE A 24 -2.27 0.02 1.66
CA ILE A 24 -2.68 -1.08 2.52
C ILE A 24 -4.19 -0.97 2.74
N VAL A 25 -4.90 -2.06 2.50
CA VAL A 25 -6.34 -2.16 2.69
C VAL A 25 -6.68 -3.47 3.40
N ARG A 26 -7.83 -3.51 4.06
CA ARG A 26 -8.51 -4.77 4.37
C ARG A 26 -9.26 -5.26 3.13
N HIS A 27 -9.63 -6.54 3.09
CA HIS A 27 -10.56 -7.04 2.08
C HIS A 27 -11.87 -6.23 2.07
N ALA A 28 -12.57 -6.25 0.92
CA ALA A 28 -13.91 -5.69 0.76
C ALA A 28 -15.00 -6.58 1.40
N GLU A 29 -16.25 -6.14 1.31
CA GLU A 29 -17.43 -6.77 1.91
C GLU A 29 -17.56 -8.25 1.50
N LYS A 30 -17.83 -9.10 2.48
CA LYS A 30 -17.99 -10.55 2.31
C LYS A 30 -19.47 -10.94 2.26
N ILE A 31 -19.78 -12.02 1.55
CA ILE A 31 -21.16 -12.50 1.37
C ILE A 31 -21.77 -13.01 2.70
N ASP A 32 -20.94 -13.61 3.57
CA ASP A 32 -21.38 -14.14 4.86
C ASP A 32 -20.23 -14.26 5.89
N ASN A 33 -20.50 -14.94 7.01
CA ASN A 33 -19.57 -15.21 8.10
C ASN A 33 -18.96 -16.63 8.09
N SER A 34 -19.02 -17.34 6.97
CA SER A 34 -18.34 -18.62 6.82
C SER A 34 -16.82 -18.48 6.96
N ARG A 35 -16.09 -19.61 7.03
CA ARG A 35 -14.65 -19.64 7.29
C ARG A 35 -13.82 -18.93 6.21
N ASP A 36 -14.21 -19.07 4.96
CA ASP A 36 -13.51 -18.46 3.82
C ASP A 36 -14.53 -17.95 2.78
N PRO A 37 -15.26 -16.88 3.13
CA PRO A 37 -16.36 -16.38 2.31
C PRO A 37 -15.81 -15.64 1.10
N GLU A 38 -16.59 -15.66 0.03
CA GLU A 38 -16.39 -14.79 -1.12
C GLU A 38 -16.84 -13.37 -0.83
N LEU A 39 -16.51 -12.45 -1.72
CA LEU A 39 -17.03 -11.09 -1.69
C LEU A 39 -18.52 -11.10 -2.03
N SER A 40 -19.27 -10.24 -1.34
CA SER A 40 -20.62 -9.86 -1.76
C SER A 40 -20.56 -9.06 -3.06
N GLU A 41 -21.71 -8.80 -3.69
CA GLU A 41 -21.79 -7.89 -4.84
C GLU A 41 -21.28 -6.48 -4.49
N SER A 42 -21.59 -5.97 -3.30
CA SER A 42 -21.02 -4.71 -2.81
C SER A 42 -19.50 -4.77 -2.69
N GLY A 43 -18.95 -5.88 -2.22
CA GLY A 43 -17.50 -6.08 -2.10
C GLY A 43 -16.80 -6.15 -3.46
N LYS A 44 -17.42 -6.80 -4.45
CA LYS A 44 -16.92 -6.83 -5.84
C LYS A 44 -16.89 -5.42 -6.44
N MET A 45 -17.96 -4.64 -6.27
CA MET A 45 -18.00 -3.24 -6.70
C MET A 45 -16.93 -2.39 -6.01
N ARG A 46 -16.75 -2.55 -4.69
CA ARG A 46 -15.71 -1.83 -3.95
C ARG A 46 -14.30 -2.20 -4.44
N SER A 47 -14.05 -3.47 -4.70
CA SER A 47 -12.77 -3.94 -5.25
C SER A 47 -12.50 -3.34 -6.65
N ALA A 48 -13.52 -3.24 -7.51
CA ALA A 48 -13.41 -2.55 -8.78
C ALA A 48 -13.13 -1.04 -8.61
N ASN A 49 -13.79 -0.38 -7.65
CA ASN A 49 -13.54 1.02 -7.32
C ASN A 49 -12.11 1.26 -6.81
N LEU A 50 -11.57 0.36 -6.00
CA LEU A 50 -10.17 0.41 -5.55
C LEU A 50 -9.22 0.41 -6.75
N ALA A 51 -9.46 -0.43 -7.76
CA ALA A 51 -8.66 -0.46 -8.97
C ALA A 51 -8.74 0.84 -9.78
N ILE A 52 -9.92 1.48 -9.84
CA ILE A 52 -10.08 2.79 -10.47
C ILE A 52 -9.25 3.86 -9.74
N ILE A 53 -9.31 3.89 -8.41
CA ILE A 53 -8.58 4.84 -7.57
C ILE A 53 -7.06 4.67 -7.72
N LEU A 54 -6.59 3.41 -7.72
CA LEU A 54 -5.15 3.10 -7.78
C LEU A 54 -4.59 3.04 -9.20
N LYS A 55 -5.41 3.21 -10.24
CA LYS A 55 -4.98 3.12 -11.66
C LYS A 55 -3.78 4.02 -11.99
N LYS A 56 -3.71 5.21 -11.39
CA LYS A 56 -2.64 6.20 -11.64
C LYS A 56 -1.46 6.08 -10.68
N GLU A 57 -1.52 5.16 -9.71
CA GLU A 57 -0.45 4.97 -8.72
C GLU A 57 0.62 3.99 -9.22
N HIS A 58 0.45 3.45 -10.44
CA HIS A 58 1.41 2.59 -11.13
C HIS A 58 1.85 1.39 -10.27
N ILE A 59 0.90 0.73 -9.60
CA ILE A 59 1.18 -0.45 -8.77
C ILE A 59 1.96 -1.49 -9.58
N THR A 60 3.02 -2.05 -8.98
CA THR A 60 3.89 -3.04 -9.64
C THR A 60 3.82 -4.42 -9.00
N GLU A 61 3.42 -4.49 -7.74
CA GLU A 61 3.26 -5.75 -7.01
C GLU A 61 2.01 -5.64 -6.12
N VAL A 62 1.28 -6.76 -6.00
CA VAL A 62 0.12 -6.89 -5.12
C VAL A 62 0.39 -8.03 -4.14
N TYR A 63 0.22 -7.79 -2.84
CA TYR A 63 0.36 -8.77 -1.79
C TYR A 63 -1.01 -9.07 -1.19
N SER A 64 -1.30 -10.33 -0.90
CA SER A 64 -2.57 -10.73 -0.30
C SER A 64 -2.37 -11.94 0.63
N THR A 65 -3.22 -12.08 1.64
CA THR A 65 -3.36 -13.37 2.32
C THR A 65 -4.11 -14.36 1.44
N ASN A 66 -4.02 -15.66 1.75
CA ASN A 66 -4.62 -16.72 0.92
C ASN A 66 -6.12 -16.97 1.17
N TYR A 67 -6.89 -15.95 1.55
CA TYR A 67 -8.35 -16.07 1.72
C TYR A 67 -9.08 -15.58 0.46
N LYS A 68 -10.21 -16.20 0.11
CA LYS A 68 -11.00 -15.83 -1.07
C LYS A 68 -11.30 -14.34 -1.11
N ARG A 69 -11.82 -13.79 -0.02
CA ARG A 69 -12.13 -12.34 0.09
C ARG A 69 -10.92 -11.43 -0.16
N THR A 70 -9.72 -11.78 0.32
CA THR A 70 -8.51 -10.96 0.11
C THR A 70 -7.97 -11.11 -1.30
N LEU A 71 -8.05 -12.31 -1.88
CA LEU A 71 -7.67 -12.56 -3.28
C LEU A 71 -8.62 -11.85 -4.25
N GLN A 72 -9.93 -11.97 -4.06
CA GLN A 72 -10.94 -11.31 -4.87
C GLN A 72 -10.87 -9.78 -4.75
N THR A 73 -10.52 -9.24 -3.58
CA THR A 73 -10.30 -7.79 -3.43
C THR A 73 -9.08 -7.30 -4.21
N ALA A 74 -8.02 -8.12 -4.29
CA ALA A 74 -6.79 -7.82 -5.00
C ALA A 74 -6.92 -7.97 -6.53
N GLN A 75 -7.80 -8.86 -6.99
CA GLN A 75 -7.86 -9.32 -8.36
C GLN A 75 -7.96 -8.20 -9.41
N PRO A 76 -8.84 -7.18 -9.26
CA PRO A 76 -8.94 -6.14 -10.29
C PRO A 76 -7.66 -5.32 -10.49
N ILE A 77 -6.83 -5.17 -9.45
CA ILE A 77 -5.53 -4.51 -9.57
C ILE A 77 -4.52 -5.45 -10.23
N CYS A 78 -4.54 -6.74 -9.89
CA CYS A 78 -3.72 -7.76 -10.56
C CYS A 78 -4.00 -7.82 -12.07
N ASP A 79 -5.26 -7.76 -12.47
CA ASP A 79 -5.68 -7.75 -13.88
C ASP A 79 -5.14 -6.50 -14.61
N LEU A 80 -5.20 -5.32 -13.96
CA LEU A 80 -4.66 -4.08 -14.53
C LEU A 80 -3.14 -4.14 -14.77
N ILE A 81 -2.40 -4.86 -13.93
CA ILE A 81 -0.94 -4.94 -14.03
C ILE A 81 -0.45 -6.21 -14.76
N GLY A 82 -1.37 -7.08 -15.20
CA GLY A 82 -1.05 -8.36 -15.85
C GLY A 82 -0.32 -9.34 -14.94
N GLY A 83 -0.64 -9.35 -13.64
CA GLY A 83 0.06 -10.15 -12.62
C GLY A 83 -0.87 -10.99 -11.74
N ALA A 84 -0.30 -11.56 -10.67
CA ALA A 84 -1.03 -12.31 -9.67
C ALA A 84 -0.64 -11.87 -8.24
N PRO A 85 -1.49 -12.06 -7.23
CA PRO A 85 -1.15 -11.74 -5.85
C PRO A 85 0.03 -12.56 -5.35
N ILE A 86 0.98 -11.89 -4.69
CA ILE A 86 2.05 -12.53 -3.93
C ILE A 86 1.50 -12.86 -2.54
N ILE A 87 1.45 -14.15 -2.22
CA ILE A 87 0.87 -14.61 -0.95
C ILE A 87 1.81 -14.31 0.22
N TYR A 88 1.27 -13.75 1.30
CA TYR A 88 1.96 -13.60 2.57
C TYR A 88 1.14 -14.19 3.73
N THR A 89 1.84 -14.52 4.83
CA THR A 89 1.22 -14.96 6.08
C THR A 89 1.24 -13.84 7.12
N PRO A 90 0.17 -13.66 7.92
CA PRO A 90 0.13 -12.65 8.98
C PRO A 90 1.18 -12.83 10.08
N ASP A 91 1.76 -14.02 10.24
CA ASP A 91 2.79 -14.27 11.28
C ASP A 91 4.15 -13.65 10.92
N SER A 92 4.32 -13.17 9.69
CA SER A 92 5.58 -12.65 9.16
C SER A 92 5.56 -11.14 8.86
N LEU A 93 4.69 -10.37 9.52
CA LEU A 93 4.48 -8.95 9.19
C LEU A 93 5.74 -8.07 9.36
N ASN A 94 6.60 -8.33 10.34
CA ASN A 94 7.87 -7.61 10.49
C ASN A 94 8.80 -7.83 9.29
N TYR A 95 8.93 -9.08 8.85
CA TYR A 95 9.71 -9.43 7.67
C TYR A 95 9.09 -8.84 6.40
N LEU A 96 7.76 -8.93 6.26
CA LEU A 96 7.02 -8.33 5.16
C LEU A 96 7.27 -6.82 5.11
N ALA A 97 7.08 -6.10 6.22
CA ALA A 97 7.31 -4.67 6.30
C ALA A 97 8.73 -4.27 5.84
N ALA A 98 9.75 -4.95 6.36
CA ALA A 98 11.14 -4.72 5.97
C ALA A 98 11.36 -4.96 4.46
N LYS A 99 10.82 -6.05 3.92
CA LYS A 99 10.88 -6.40 2.48
C LYS A 99 10.17 -5.37 1.61
N LEU A 100 8.99 -4.92 1.99
CA LEU A 100 8.23 -3.95 1.22
C LEU A 100 8.91 -2.58 1.22
N ILE A 101 9.45 -2.14 2.36
CA ILE A 101 10.19 -0.88 2.48
C ILE A 101 11.47 -0.90 1.64
N SER A 102 12.22 -2.01 1.65
CA SER A 102 13.49 -2.11 0.92
C SER A 102 13.30 -2.11 -0.61
N LYS A 103 12.16 -2.59 -1.09
CA LYS A 103 11.84 -2.62 -2.54
C LYS A 103 11.75 -1.24 -3.16
N MET A 104 11.35 -0.20 -2.42
CA MET A 104 11.13 1.15 -2.96
C MET A 104 10.23 1.17 -4.21
N LYS A 105 9.20 0.31 -4.23
CA LYS A 105 8.24 0.14 -5.34
C LYS A 105 6.81 0.55 -4.93
N PRO A 106 5.98 0.95 -5.91
CA PRO A 106 4.54 1.13 -5.69
C PRO A 106 3.86 -0.23 -5.52
N ILE A 107 3.25 -0.46 -4.35
CA ILE A 107 2.75 -1.77 -3.93
C ILE A 107 1.35 -1.64 -3.32
N LEU A 108 0.48 -2.62 -3.60
CA LEU A 108 -0.77 -2.82 -2.85
C LEU A 108 -0.62 -4.03 -1.92
N VAL A 109 -1.11 -3.90 -0.68
CA VAL A 109 -1.23 -5.00 0.28
C VAL A 109 -2.69 -5.12 0.72
N VAL A 110 -3.26 -6.30 0.54
CA VAL A 110 -4.61 -6.63 0.97
C VAL A 110 -4.53 -7.59 2.16
N GLY A 111 -5.23 -7.26 3.24
CA GLY A 111 -5.23 -8.06 4.47
C GLY A 111 -6.59 -8.09 5.16
N HIS A 112 -6.55 -8.17 6.48
CA HIS A 112 -7.70 -8.18 7.38
C HIS A 112 -7.66 -6.94 8.27
N SER A 113 -8.76 -6.64 8.97
CA SER A 113 -8.84 -5.49 9.88
C SER A 113 -7.65 -5.43 10.86
N ASN A 114 -7.29 -6.54 11.48
CA ASN A 114 -6.15 -6.64 12.39
C ASN A 114 -4.80 -6.58 11.65
N SER A 115 -4.58 -7.40 10.63
CA SER A 115 -3.28 -7.49 9.96
C SER A 115 -2.91 -6.21 9.20
N THR A 116 -3.90 -5.44 8.76
CA THR A 116 -3.69 -4.11 8.15
C THR A 116 -3.07 -3.13 9.15
N LEU A 117 -3.62 -3.01 10.37
CA LEU A 117 -3.06 -2.12 11.39
C LEU A 117 -1.71 -2.65 11.89
N SER A 118 -1.60 -3.96 12.14
CA SER A 118 -0.32 -4.57 12.55
C SER A 118 0.79 -4.42 11.50
N LEU A 119 0.46 -4.36 10.21
CA LEU A 119 1.44 -4.07 9.17
C LEU A 119 1.91 -2.61 9.23
N LEU A 120 1.03 -1.65 9.52
CA LEU A 120 1.43 -0.25 9.74
C LEU A 120 2.39 -0.13 10.93
N ASP A 121 2.06 -0.80 12.04
CA ASP A 121 2.92 -0.89 13.22
C ASP A 121 4.30 -1.48 12.87
N ALA A 122 4.32 -2.62 12.15
CA ALA A 122 5.55 -3.27 11.69
C ALA A 122 6.38 -2.39 10.74
N MET A 123 5.74 -1.50 9.99
CA MET A 123 6.41 -0.49 9.18
C MET A 123 6.95 0.69 10.00
N GLY A 124 6.70 0.75 11.31
CA GLY A 124 7.09 1.85 12.18
C GLY A 124 6.28 3.13 11.93
N ILE A 125 5.03 2.99 11.49
CA ILE A 125 4.10 4.10 11.26
C ILE A 125 3.35 4.39 12.56
N GLN A 126 3.35 5.66 12.98
CA GLN A 126 2.46 6.11 14.04
C GLN A 126 1.08 6.42 13.45
N HIS A 127 0.04 5.80 13.99
CA HIS A 127 -1.35 6.05 13.63
C HIS A 127 -2.25 6.07 14.87
N ARG A 128 -3.41 6.75 14.76
CA ARG A 128 -4.37 6.86 15.88
C ARG A 128 -5.38 5.73 15.90
N MET A 129 -5.64 5.11 14.76
CA MET A 129 -6.63 4.03 14.63
C MET A 129 -6.19 2.79 15.42
N LYS A 130 -7.03 2.30 16.33
CA LYS A 130 -6.74 1.10 17.15
C LYS A 130 -7.45 -0.14 16.66
N VAL A 131 -8.62 0.04 16.07
CA VAL A 131 -9.46 -1.01 15.51
C VAL A 131 -10.08 -0.46 14.23
N ILE A 132 -10.17 -1.31 13.21
CA ILE A 132 -11.04 -1.08 12.06
C ILE A 132 -12.34 -1.83 12.36
N SER A 133 -13.46 -1.10 12.43
CA SER A 133 -14.78 -1.67 12.73
C SER A 133 -15.15 -2.76 11.72
N ASP A 134 -15.82 -3.83 12.14
CA ASP A 134 -16.12 -4.98 11.26
C ASP A 134 -16.99 -4.60 10.05
N ASP A 135 -17.75 -3.51 10.12
CA ASP A 135 -18.55 -2.94 9.04
C ASP A 135 -17.82 -1.90 8.17
N ASP A 136 -16.61 -1.46 8.53
CA ASP A 136 -15.85 -0.46 7.78
C ASP A 136 -14.86 -1.09 6.79
N TYR A 137 -15.29 -1.31 5.54
CA TYR A 137 -14.47 -1.91 4.47
C TYR A 137 -13.68 -0.89 3.64
N SER A 138 -13.73 0.39 4.01
CA SER A 138 -13.36 1.50 3.12
C SER A 138 -12.00 2.12 3.43
N ASN A 139 -11.25 1.64 4.44
CA ASN A 139 -9.94 2.24 4.78
C ASN A 139 -8.88 1.97 3.72
N LEU A 140 -8.30 3.05 3.18
CA LEU A 140 -7.12 3.04 2.32
C LEU A 140 -5.97 3.76 3.01
N PHE A 141 -4.95 3.01 3.42
CA PHE A 141 -3.76 3.58 4.03
C PHE A 141 -2.68 3.78 2.96
N LYS A 142 -2.33 5.03 2.68
CA LYS A 142 -1.24 5.39 1.76
C LYS A 142 0.02 5.70 2.57
N VAL A 143 0.99 4.81 2.53
CA VAL A 143 2.30 4.98 3.16
C VAL A 143 3.29 5.50 2.11
N THR A 144 3.66 6.77 2.23
CA THR A 144 4.72 7.37 1.40
C THR A 144 6.09 7.06 1.99
N ILE A 145 6.96 6.43 1.21
CA ILE A 145 8.32 6.08 1.60
C ILE A 145 9.31 6.93 0.80
N SER A 146 10.28 7.52 1.49
CA SER A 146 11.34 8.35 0.88
C SER A 146 12.66 8.20 1.64
N LYS A 147 13.74 8.79 1.09
CA LYS A 147 15.10 8.71 1.66
C LYS A 147 15.54 7.26 1.93
N LYS A 148 15.32 6.35 0.95
CA LYS A 148 15.64 4.92 1.04
C LYS A 148 15.04 4.25 2.30
N GLY A 149 13.74 4.45 2.53
CA GLY A 149 13.05 3.84 3.68
C GLY A 149 13.14 4.61 5.00
N LYS A 150 14.03 5.61 5.12
CA LYS A 150 14.26 6.33 6.39
C LYS A 150 13.12 7.28 6.77
N LYS A 151 12.41 7.84 5.79
CA LYS A 151 11.27 8.73 6.04
C LYS A 151 10.00 8.09 5.51
N LYS A 152 9.01 7.97 6.39
CA LYS A 152 7.70 7.38 6.11
C LYS A 152 6.62 8.36 6.55
N ARG A 153 5.55 8.48 5.77
CA ARG A 153 4.39 9.31 6.10
C ARG A 153 3.11 8.54 5.77
N LEU A 154 2.17 8.55 6.70
CA LEU A 154 0.85 7.98 6.51
C LEU A 154 -0.15 9.04 6.05
N GLU A 155 -0.99 8.66 5.09
CA GLU A 155 -2.23 9.34 4.73
C GLU A 155 -3.37 8.31 4.87
N GLU A 156 -4.38 8.63 5.68
CA GLU A 156 -5.56 7.79 5.90
C GLU A 156 -6.67 8.28 4.97
N LEU A 157 -7.06 7.45 4.00
CA LEU A 157 -8.02 7.76 2.94
C LEU A 157 -9.21 6.78 2.99
N LYS A 158 -10.21 7.04 2.16
CA LYS A 158 -11.37 6.18 1.95
C LYS A 158 -11.56 5.83 0.47
N PHE A 159 -12.08 4.65 0.20
CA PHE A 159 -12.41 4.15 -1.15
C PHE A 159 -13.72 3.38 -1.15
#